data_AF-A0AAX0XWF6-F1
#
_entry.id   AF-A0AAX0XWF6-F1
#
_cell.length_a   1.000
_cell.length_b   1.000
_cell.length_c   1.000
_cell.angle_alpha   90.00
_cell.angle_beta   90.00
_cell.angle_gamma   90.00
#
_symmetry.space_group_name_H-M   'P 1'
#
loop_
_entity.id
_entity.type
_entity.pdbx_description
1 polymer ?
#
loop_
_entity_poly.entity_id
_entity_poly.type
_entity_poly.pdbx_seq_one_letter_code
_entity_poly.pdbx_strand_id
1 'polypeptide(L)'
;MSTRTTHPQFIAMLQSVLDGLDVPVRLELPYQFKTKGQMLNECLNQPLLQQLAADSTSCGRFRTYNRKHCGRCVPCMIRKAAFIAWDPARDTTEYVHPSLANAGKASGPDDAMAAALAVLTARQKGLDRFLGASLAFAEPAARLAYRNVLANGLNELETLLQRDGLL
;
A
#
# COMPACT_ATOMS: atom_id res chain seq x y z
N MET A 1 -8.65 -4.63 7.70
CA MET A 1 -7.37 -4.84 8.42
C MET A 1 -6.99 -3.51 9.03
N SER A 2 -6.83 -3.44 10.36
CA SER A 2 -6.44 -2.22 11.06
C SER A 2 -4.93 -2.14 11.08
N THR A 3 -4.31 -1.28 10.26
CA THR A 3 -2.86 -0.99 10.26
C THR A 3 -2.50 0.06 11.31
N ARG A 4 -3.22 0.12 12.44
CA ARG A 4 -2.94 1.11 13.49
C ARG A 4 -1.58 0.89 14.17
N THR A 5 -1.03 -0.32 14.10
CA THR A 5 0.30 -0.65 14.65
C THR A 5 1.46 -0.10 13.82
N THR A 6 1.25 0.27 12.56
CA THR A 6 2.27 0.95 11.73
C THR A 6 2.06 2.45 11.69
N HIS A 7 1.13 2.98 12.48
CA HIS A 7 0.86 4.41 12.51
C HIS A 7 2.05 5.14 13.18
N PRO A 8 2.51 6.28 12.64
CA PRO A 8 3.69 6.99 13.16
C PRO A 8 3.59 7.35 14.65
N GLN A 9 2.40 7.72 15.13
CA GLN A 9 2.19 7.98 16.56
C GLN A 9 2.35 6.71 17.40
N PHE A 10 1.90 5.55 16.92
CA PHE A 10 2.06 4.30 17.66
C PHE A 10 3.55 3.94 17.79
N ILE A 11 4.32 4.07 16.70
CA ILE A 11 5.76 3.79 16.74
C ILE A 11 6.49 4.78 17.66
N ALA A 12 6.14 6.07 17.62
CA ALA A 12 6.70 7.06 18.52
C ALA A 12 6.39 6.75 20.00
N MET A 13 5.14 6.38 20.32
CA MET A 13 4.76 5.96 21.66
C MET A 13 5.51 4.70 22.11
N LEU A 14 5.68 3.72 21.21
CA LEU A 14 6.45 2.52 21.52
C LEU A 14 7.91 2.85 21.82
N GLN A 15 8.53 3.73 21.04
CA GLN A 15 9.90 4.21 21.32
C GLN A 15 9.96 4.87 22.70
N SER A 16 9.01 5.73 23.07
CA SER A 16 8.98 6.36 24.39
C SER A 16 8.86 5.36 25.54
N VAL A 17 8.13 4.26 25.34
CA VAL A 17 8.06 3.17 26.33
C VAL A 17 9.41 2.44 26.45
N LEU A 18 10.08 2.16 25.34
CA LEU A 18 11.41 1.53 25.36
C LEU A 18 12.45 2.41 26.05
N ASP A 19 12.44 3.70 25.73
CA ASP A 19 13.33 4.70 26.34
C ASP A 19 13.07 4.80 27.85
N GLY A 20 11.79 4.84 28.28
CA GLY A 20 11.41 4.89 29.70
C GLY A 20 11.69 3.61 30.49
N LEU A 21 11.99 2.50 29.82
CA LEU A 21 12.41 1.23 30.42
C LEU A 21 13.94 1.00 30.32
N ASP A 22 14.70 2.01 29.88
CA ASP A 22 16.15 1.94 29.64
C ASP A 22 16.55 0.78 28.70
N VAL A 23 15.68 0.43 27.74
CA VAL A 23 15.98 -0.57 26.72
C VAL A 23 16.76 0.10 25.58
N PRO A 24 18.03 -0.27 25.32
CA PRO A 24 18.90 0.44 24.37
C PRO A 24 18.60 0.05 22.91
N VAL A 25 17.37 0.31 22.46
CA VAL A 25 16.88 -0.04 21.12
C VAL A 25 16.28 1.18 20.44
N ARG A 26 16.67 1.41 19.19
CA ARG A 26 16.10 2.45 18.33
C ARG A 26 15.24 1.83 17.24
N LEU A 27 14.00 2.30 17.12
CA LEU A 27 13.11 1.94 16.03
C LEU A 27 13.41 2.81 14.82
N GLU A 28 13.85 2.17 13.73
CA GLU A 28 14.09 2.83 12.44
C GLU A 28 13.03 2.42 11.42
N LEU A 29 12.45 3.41 10.74
CA LEU A 29 11.43 3.22 9.72
C LEU A 29 11.94 3.71 8.34
N PRO A 30 12.86 2.98 7.69
CA PRO A 30 13.49 3.42 6.43
C PRO A 30 12.49 3.69 5.30
N TYR A 31 11.29 3.09 5.40
CA TYR A 31 10.24 3.16 4.39
C TYR A 31 9.04 4.01 4.80
N GLN A 32 9.10 4.78 5.91
CA GLN A 32 7.95 5.55 6.42
C GLN A 32 7.36 6.54 5.41
N PHE A 33 8.20 7.08 4.52
CA PHE A 33 7.81 8.06 3.50
C PHE A 33 7.86 7.47 2.09
N LYS A 34 7.61 6.17 1.94
CA LYS A 34 7.66 5.50 0.65
C LYS A 34 6.39 4.71 0.36
N THR A 35 5.97 4.72 -0.90
CA THR A 35 4.97 3.77 -1.41
C THR A 35 5.58 2.38 -1.51
N LYS A 36 4.74 1.36 -1.70
CA LYS A 36 5.23 0.00 -1.89
C LYS A 36 6.04 -0.12 -3.19
N GLY A 37 5.67 0.57 -4.27
CA GLY A 37 6.49 0.63 -5.49
C GLY A 37 7.85 1.28 -5.27
N GLN A 38 7.90 2.40 -4.54
CA GLN A 38 9.16 3.04 -4.14
C GLN A 38 10.02 2.13 -3.25
N MET A 39 9.41 1.40 -2.31
CA MET A 39 10.12 0.41 -1.49
C MET A 39 10.79 -0.68 -2.35
N LEU A 40 10.11 -1.16 -3.38
CA LEU A 40 10.66 -2.19 -4.28
C LEU A 40 11.81 -1.62 -5.12
N ASN A 41 11.63 -0.42 -5.68
CA ASN A 41 12.66 0.25 -6.48
C ASN A 41 13.91 0.61 -5.67
N GLU A 42 13.73 1.07 -4.43
CA GLU A 42 14.82 1.55 -3.57
C GLU A 42 15.37 0.48 -2.62
N CYS A 43 14.94 -0.78 -2.76
CA CYS A 43 15.51 -1.87 -1.99
C CYS A 43 16.99 -2.05 -2.37
N LEU A 44 17.88 -1.98 -1.38
CA LEU A 44 19.33 -2.07 -1.60
C LEU A 44 19.75 -3.45 -2.14
N ASN A 45 19.04 -4.52 -1.76
CA ASN A 45 19.33 -5.87 -2.21
C ASN A 45 18.34 -6.32 -3.29
N GLN A 46 18.45 -5.72 -4.48
CA GLN A 46 17.64 -6.07 -5.65
C GLN A 46 17.72 -7.57 -6.02
N PRO A 47 18.90 -8.25 -6.01
CA PRO A 47 18.97 -9.67 -6.31
C PRO A 47 18.10 -10.53 -5.38
N LEU A 48 18.15 -10.28 -4.07
CA LEU A 48 17.31 -10.99 -3.11
C LEU A 48 15.83 -10.64 -3.27
N LEU A 49 15.52 -9.36 -3.52
CA LEU A 49 14.15 -8.92 -3.74
C LEU A 49 13.53 -9.61 -4.97
N GLN A 50 14.27 -9.72 -6.08
CA GLN A 50 13.81 -10.43 -7.28
C GLN A 50 13.51 -11.91 -7.03
N GLN A 51 14.22 -12.55 -6.10
CA GLN A 51 13.97 -13.94 -5.72
C GLN A 51 12.73 -14.07 -4.82
N LEU A 52 12.51 -13.15 -3.88
CA LEU A 52 11.55 -13.34 -2.79
C LEU A 52 10.27 -12.49 -2.90
N ALA A 53 10.24 -11.46 -3.74
CA ALA A 53 9.11 -10.52 -3.80
C ALA A 53 7.79 -11.24 -4.10
N ALA A 54 7.81 -12.15 -5.07
CA ALA A 54 6.65 -12.94 -5.47
C ALA A 54 6.15 -13.90 -4.37
N ASP A 55 7.06 -14.43 -3.56
CA ASP A 55 6.73 -15.39 -2.49
C ASP A 55 6.12 -14.74 -1.23
N SER A 56 6.28 -13.41 -1.09
CA SER A 56 5.73 -12.68 0.04
C SER A 56 4.20 -12.62 0.05
N THR A 57 3.60 -12.64 1.25
CA THR A 57 2.13 -12.59 1.42
C THR A 57 1.67 -11.20 1.82
N SER A 58 0.87 -10.56 0.95
CA SER A 58 0.22 -9.26 1.21
C SER A 58 -1.29 -9.38 1.37
N CYS A 59 -1.91 -10.45 0.86
CA CYS A 59 -3.36 -10.57 0.78
C CYS A 59 -4.05 -10.62 2.16
N GLY A 60 -4.92 -9.65 2.45
CA GLY A 60 -5.73 -9.65 3.68
C GLY A 60 -6.82 -10.73 3.75
N ARG A 61 -7.00 -11.52 2.68
CA ARG A 61 -7.94 -12.66 2.60
C ARG A 61 -7.24 -13.97 2.22
N PHE A 62 -5.92 -14.06 2.43
CA PHE A 62 -5.09 -15.19 1.98
C PHE A 62 -5.62 -16.55 2.44
N ARG A 63 -6.02 -16.67 3.72
CA ARG A 63 -6.60 -17.91 4.27
C ARG A 63 -7.93 -18.28 3.63
N THR A 64 -8.77 -17.30 3.28
CA THR A 64 -10.08 -17.52 2.63
C THR A 64 -9.92 -18.09 1.23
N TYR A 65 -8.85 -17.74 0.53
CA TYR A 65 -8.56 -18.17 -0.84
C TYR A 65 -7.56 -19.32 -0.90
N ASN A 66 -7.64 -20.25 0.07
CA ASN A 66 -6.78 -21.43 0.16
C ASN A 66 -5.27 -21.12 0.01
N ARG A 67 -4.80 -20.09 0.72
CA ARG A 67 -3.39 -19.62 0.66
C ARG A 67 -2.96 -19.18 -0.75
N LYS A 68 -3.88 -18.61 -1.52
CA LYS A 68 -3.59 -17.84 -2.74
C LYS A 68 -3.92 -16.37 -2.54
N HIS A 69 -3.20 -15.50 -3.24
CA HIS A 69 -3.54 -14.08 -3.24
C HIS A 69 -4.85 -13.88 -3.99
N CYS A 70 -5.79 -13.12 -3.41
CA CYS A 70 -7.08 -12.93 -4.06
C CYS A 70 -7.01 -12.00 -5.29
N GLY A 71 -6.03 -11.11 -5.37
CA GLY A 71 -5.86 -10.19 -6.51
C GLY A 71 -6.76 -8.94 -6.49
N ARG A 72 -7.77 -8.88 -5.61
CA ARG A 72 -8.78 -7.80 -5.59
C ARG A 72 -8.93 -7.00 -4.31
N CYS A 73 -8.42 -7.48 -3.18
CA CYS A 73 -8.47 -6.71 -1.93
C CYS A 73 -7.45 -5.57 -1.97
N VAL A 74 -7.66 -4.51 -1.18
CA VAL A 74 -6.76 -3.34 -1.14
C VAL A 74 -5.27 -3.71 -1.02
N PRO A 75 -4.84 -4.63 -0.12
CA PRO A 75 -3.43 -5.07 -0.10
C PRO A 75 -2.93 -5.75 -1.38
N CYS A 76 -3.78 -6.52 -2.08
CA CYS A 76 -3.42 -7.10 -3.37
C CYS A 76 -3.33 -6.03 -4.46
N MET A 77 -4.22 -5.03 -4.45
CA MET A 77 -4.14 -3.91 -5.39
C MET A 77 -2.86 -3.11 -5.21
N ILE A 78 -2.52 -2.75 -3.96
CA ILE A 78 -1.25 -2.06 -3.64
C ILE A 78 -0.05 -2.92 -4.07
N ARG A 79 -0.10 -4.24 -3.87
CA ARG A 79 0.94 -5.17 -4.36
C ARG A 79 1.08 -5.14 -5.88
N LYS A 80 -0.01 -5.37 -6.63
CA LYS A 80 0.01 -5.36 -8.10
C LYS A 80 0.51 -4.02 -8.65
N ALA A 81 0.03 -2.91 -8.08
CA ALA A 81 0.47 -1.56 -8.42
C ALA A 81 1.96 -1.35 -8.16
N ALA A 82 2.49 -1.86 -7.03
CA ALA A 82 3.90 -1.80 -6.71
C ALA A 82 4.77 -2.59 -7.68
N PHE A 83 4.35 -3.79 -8.09
CA PHE A 83 5.05 -4.55 -9.13
C PHE A 83 5.03 -3.82 -10.47
N ILE A 84 3.91 -3.19 -10.85
CA ILE A 84 3.83 -2.38 -12.07
C ILE A 84 4.85 -1.24 -12.03
N ALA A 85 4.98 -0.56 -10.87
CA ALA A 85 5.91 0.55 -10.69
C ALA A 85 7.38 0.12 -10.57
N TRP A 86 7.68 -1.15 -10.33
CA TRP A 86 9.03 -1.68 -10.18
C TRP A 86 9.49 -2.44 -11.43
N ASP A 87 8.89 -3.61 -11.67
CA ASP A 87 9.10 -4.43 -12.86
C ASP A 87 7.89 -5.39 -12.97
N PRO A 88 6.93 -5.12 -13.89
CA PRO A 88 5.74 -5.94 -14.04
C PRO A 88 6.05 -7.41 -14.34
N ALA A 89 7.19 -7.72 -14.97
CA ALA A 89 7.58 -9.08 -15.31
C ALA A 89 8.01 -9.90 -14.09
N ARG A 90 8.27 -9.25 -12.94
CA ARG A 90 8.66 -9.91 -11.68
C ARG A 90 7.47 -10.34 -10.83
N ASP A 91 6.26 -9.94 -11.19
CA ASP A 91 5.08 -10.45 -10.49
C ASP A 91 4.71 -11.85 -11.01
N THR A 92 5.37 -12.87 -10.46
CA THR A 92 5.04 -14.28 -10.72
C THR A 92 3.96 -14.82 -9.78
N THR A 93 3.29 -13.94 -9.01
CA THR A 93 2.25 -14.34 -8.05
C THR A 93 1.04 -14.92 -8.76
N GLU A 94 0.57 -16.10 -8.34
CA GLU A 94 -0.73 -16.62 -8.77
C GLU A 94 -1.87 -15.92 -8.03
N TYR A 95 -2.63 -15.09 -8.74
CA TYR A 95 -3.83 -14.44 -8.23
C TYR A 95 -5.11 -15.20 -8.60
N VAL A 96 -6.05 -15.31 -7.66
CA VAL A 96 -7.39 -15.83 -7.95
C VAL A 96 -8.15 -14.93 -8.92
N HIS A 97 -7.97 -13.62 -8.81
CA HIS A 97 -8.48 -12.63 -9.74
C HIS A 97 -7.30 -11.86 -10.39
N PRO A 98 -6.79 -12.30 -11.55
CA PRO A 98 -5.65 -11.68 -12.21
C PRO A 98 -5.91 -10.25 -12.68
N SER A 99 -7.14 -9.93 -13.06
CA SER A 99 -7.60 -8.59 -13.45
C SER A 99 -8.75 -8.15 -12.56
N LEU A 100 -8.77 -6.86 -12.21
CA LEU A 100 -9.85 -6.25 -11.43
C LEU A 100 -11.17 -6.17 -12.21
N ALA A 101 -11.16 -6.13 -13.55
CA ALA A 101 -12.38 -5.94 -14.37
C ALA A 101 -13.43 -7.03 -14.09
N ASN A 102 -12.94 -8.26 -13.91
CA ASN A 102 -13.76 -9.45 -13.70
C ASN A 102 -13.70 -9.93 -12.25
N ALA A 103 -13.21 -9.08 -11.34
CA ALA A 103 -13.05 -9.39 -9.92
C ALA A 103 -14.22 -8.91 -9.06
N GLY A 104 -15.27 -8.37 -9.68
CA GLY A 104 -16.47 -7.90 -9.00
C GLY A 104 -17.13 -8.97 -8.13
N LYS A 105 -17.88 -8.55 -7.12
CA LYS A 105 -18.75 -9.45 -6.35
C LYS A 105 -20.18 -9.31 -6.84
N ALA A 106 -20.91 -10.42 -6.85
CA ALA A 106 -22.36 -10.38 -7.01
C ALA A 106 -23.07 -9.66 -5.83
N SER A 107 -22.43 -9.60 -4.65
CA SER A 107 -22.95 -8.91 -3.48
C SER A 107 -21.84 -8.44 -2.51
N GLY A 108 -22.12 -7.37 -1.76
CA GLY A 108 -21.21 -6.79 -0.77
C GLY A 108 -20.20 -5.78 -1.33
N PRO A 109 -19.31 -5.23 -0.48
CA PRO A 109 -18.42 -4.14 -0.87
C PRO A 109 -17.41 -4.54 -1.95
N ASP A 110 -17.34 -3.72 -2.99
CA ASP A 110 -16.37 -3.81 -4.07
C ASP A 110 -15.17 -2.90 -3.78
N ASP A 111 -14.08 -3.53 -3.34
CA ASP A 111 -12.85 -2.84 -2.98
C ASP A 111 -12.21 -2.13 -4.20
N ALA A 112 -12.36 -2.69 -5.41
CA ALA A 112 -11.76 -2.14 -6.63
C ALA A 112 -12.52 -0.90 -7.11
N MET A 113 -13.85 -0.95 -7.10
CA MET A 113 -14.67 0.23 -7.40
C MET A 113 -14.47 1.35 -6.38
N ALA A 114 -14.32 1.01 -5.09
CA ALA A 114 -14.00 2.00 -4.06
C ALA A 114 -12.63 2.67 -4.30
N ALA A 115 -11.62 1.91 -4.72
CA ALA A 115 -10.31 2.45 -5.11
C ALA A 115 -10.41 3.36 -6.35
N ALA A 116 -11.17 2.95 -7.38
CA ALA A 116 -11.43 3.77 -8.56
C ALA A 116 -12.11 5.10 -8.20
N LEU A 117 -13.15 5.05 -7.37
CA LEU A 117 -13.83 6.25 -6.87
C LEU A 117 -12.88 7.15 -6.07
N ALA A 118 -11.99 6.58 -5.25
CA ALA A 118 -11.00 7.36 -4.50
C ALA A 118 -10.02 8.10 -5.43
N VAL A 119 -9.48 7.42 -6.44
CA VAL A 119 -8.60 8.02 -7.46
C VAL A 119 -9.33 9.13 -8.22
N LEU A 120 -10.54 8.86 -8.73
CA LEU A 120 -11.35 9.86 -9.43
C LEU A 120 -11.68 11.06 -8.55
N THR A 121 -12.01 10.83 -7.28
CA THR A 121 -12.31 11.90 -6.32
C THR A 121 -11.08 12.77 -6.07
N ALA A 122 -9.91 12.17 -5.87
CA ALA A 122 -8.65 12.89 -5.69
C ALA A 122 -8.28 13.71 -6.94
N ARG A 123 -8.46 13.14 -8.13
CA ARG A 123 -8.24 13.82 -9.42
C ARG A 123 -9.19 15.00 -9.62
N GLN A 124 -10.48 14.82 -9.33
CA GLN A 124 -11.50 15.85 -9.57
C GLN A 124 -11.46 16.97 -8.53
N LYS A 125 -11.28 16.64 -7.25
CA LYS A 125 -11.37 17.61 -6.13
C LYS A 125 -10.01 18.14 -5.68
N GLY A 126 -8.92 17.55 -6.16
CA GLY A 126 -7.57 17.80 -5.68
C GLY A 126 -7.21 16.95 -4.45
N LEU A 127 -5.93 16.62 -4.32
CA LEU A 127 -5.42 15.73 -3.27
C LEU A 127 -5.71 16.28 -1.86
N ASP A 128 -5.46 17.57 -1.61
CA ASP A 128 -5.60 18.14 -0.27
C ASP A 128 -7.05 18.08 0.24
N ARG A 129 -8.02 18.32 -0.66
CA ARG A 129 -9.44 18.19 -0.34
C ARG A 129 -9.85 16.74 -0.12
N PHE A 130 -9.27 15.80 -0.86
CA PHE A 130 -9.50 14.38 -0.68
C PHE A 130 -8.94 13.87 0.65
N LEU A 131 -7.73 14.30 1.02
CA LEU A 131 -7.08 13.89 2.26
C LEU A 131 -7.75 14.51 3.49
N GLY A 132 -8.26 15.73 3.40
CA GLY A 132 -8.87 16.42 4.54
C GLY A 132 -7.94 16.43 5.76
N ALA A 133 -8.44 16.01 6.92
CA ALA A 133 -7.67 15.95 8.17
C ALA A 133 -6.85 14.65 8.36
N SER A 134 -6.73 13.80 7.32
CA SER A 134 -6.06 12.49 7.45
C SER A 134 -4.58 12.58 7.87
N LEU A 135 -3.94 13.73 7.68
CA LEU A 135 -2.55 13.99 8.05
C LEU A 135 -2.39 14.78 9.36
N ALA A 136 -3.47 14.97 10.13
CA ALA A 136 -3.43 15.75 11.38
C ALA A 136 -2.48 15.16 12.42
N PHE A 137 -2.21 13.85 12.35
CA PHE A 137 -1.27 13.18 13.23
C PHE A 137 0.20 13.57 13.00
N ALA A 138 0.53 14.09 11.81
CA ALA A 138 1.90 14.33 11.39
C ALA A 138 2.36 15.73 11.81
N GLU A 139 3.60 15.80 12.30
CA GLU A 139 4.31 17.05 12.53
C GLU A 139 4.38 17.89 11.25
N PRO A 140 4.31 19.24 11.34
CA PRO A 140 4.32 20.11 10.16
C PRO A 140 5.43 19.81 9.17
N ALA A 141 6.66 19.53 9.66
CA ALA A 141 7.81 19.21 8.82
C ALA A 141 7.66 17.88 8.05
N ALA A 142 6.90 16.92 8.57
CA ALA A 142 6.71 15.59 7.96
C ALA A 142 5.43 15.50 7.09
N ARG A 143 4.50 16.46 7.20
CA ARG A 143 3.21 16.43 6.47
C ARG A 143 3.39 16.35 4.96
N LEU A 144 4.35 17.08 4.40
CA LEU A 144 4.62 17.06 2.97
C LEU A 144 5.08 15.66 2.52
N ALA A 145 5.93 14.99 3.30
CA ALA A 145 6.40 13.65 2.99
C ALA A 145 5.25 12.63 3.00
N TYR A 146 4.37 12.65 4.01
CA TYR A 146 3.19 11.78 4.03
C TYR A 146 2.19 12.09 2.90
N ARG A 147 1.99 13.37 2.58
CA ARG A 147 1.19 13.78 1.44
C ARG A 147 1.72 13.18 0.14
N ASN A 148 3.05 13.19 -0.05
CA ASN A 148 3.68 12.61 -1.22
C ASN A 148 3.50 11.09 -1.28
N VAL A 149 3.58 10.37 -0.16
CA VAL A 149 3.26 8.93 -0.13
C VAL A 149 1.84 8.66 -0.62
N LEU A 150 0.87 9.45 -0.16
CA LEU A 150 -0.53 9.28 -0.54
C LEU A 150 -0.75 9.65 -2.02
N ALA A 151 -0.12 10.73 -2.50
CA ALA A 151 -0.16 11.12 -3.91
C ALA A 151 0.40 10.01 -4.80
N ASN A 152 1.62 9.55 -4.52
CA ASN A 152 2.29 8.52 -5.31
C ASN A 152 1.56 7.19 -5.22
N GLY A 153 1.02 6.83 -4.05
CA GLY A 153 0.23 5.61 -3.88
C GLY A 153 -1.08 5.62 -4.67
N LEU A 154 -1.74 6.78 -4.77
CA LEU A 154 -2.91 6.95 -5.65
C LEU A 154 -2.52 6.81 -7.12
N ASN A 155 -1.39 7.37 -7.55
CA ASN A 155 -0.90 7.24 -8.93
C ASN A 155 -0.54 5.78 -9.28
N GLU A 156 0.10 5.06 -8.35
CA GLU A 156 0.37 3.62 -8.51
C GLU A 156 -0.94 2.83 -8.68
N LEU A 157 -1.95 3.11 -7.86
CA LEU A 157 -3.28 2.49 -7.97
C LEU A 157 -4.00 2.88 -9.26
N GLU A 158 -3.92 4.15 -9.68
CA GLU A 158 -4.49 4.61 -10.95
C GLU A 158 -3.91 3.83 -12.13
N THR A 159 -2.58 3.62 -12.14
CA THR A 159 -1.90 2.83 -13.19
C THR A 159 -2.42 1.40 -13.25
N LEU A 160 -2.62 0.74 -12.09
CA LEU A 160 -3.23 -0.58 -12.03
C LEU A 160 -4.67 -0.59 -12.55
N LEU A 161 -5.47 0.39 -12.14
CA LEU A 161 -6.89 0.48 -12.51
C LEU A 161 -7.07 0.71 -14.02
N GLN A 162 -6.24 1.56 -14.63
CA GLN A 162 -6.20 1.77 -16.07
C GLN A 162 -5.76 0.51 -16.81
N ARG A 163 -4.69 -0.16 -16.33
CA ARG A 163 -4.22 -1.43 -16.90
C ARG A 163 -5.32 -2.50 -16.91
N ASP A 164 -6.08 -2.57 -15.82
CA ASP A 164 -7.16 -3.55 -15.67
C ASP A 164 -8.50 -3.05 -16.27
N GLY A 165 -8.56 -1.84 -16.87
CA GLY A 165 -9.73 -1.34 -17.59
C GLY A 165 -10.89 -0.84 -16.71
N LEU A 166 -10.62 -0.41 -15.47
CA LEU A 166 -11.61 0.19 -14.56
C LEU A 166 -11.65 1.72 -14.62
N LEU A 167 -10.60 2.35 -15.18
CA LEU A 167 -10.46 3.79 -15.37
C LEU A 167 -10.06 4.12 -16.81
#